data_AF-A0A920GQC3-F1
#
_entry.id   AF-A0A920GQC3-F1
#
_cell.length_a   1.000
_cell.length_b   1.000
_cell.length_c   1.000
_cell.angle_alpha   90.00
_cell.angle_beta   90.00
_cell.angle_gamma   90.00
#
_symmetry.space_group_name_H-M   'P 1'
#
loop_
_entity.id
_entity.type
_entity.pdbx_description
1 polymer ?
#
loop_
_entity_poly.entity_id
_entity_poly.type
_entity_poly.pdbx_seq_one_letter_code
_entity_poly.pdbx_strand_id
1 'polypeptide(L)'
;MKPTLVYFLFGFVLLVGLLRGKSYLESLMGTMLPMEREGWMIISRRITGFFFFLGLLNEFVWRTFSTEVWVYFKTFGLSIALFVFLASQFSVLSKYGDFGNDDKK
;
A
#
# COMPACT_ATOMS: atom_id res chain seq x y z
N MET A 1 9.22 21.31 -4.99
CA MET A 1 9.67 20.18 -4.14
C MET A 1 8.88 18.96 -4.55
N LYS A 2 9.49 17.99 -5.22
CA LYS A 2 8.73 17.01 -6.00
C LYS A 2 8.14 15.93 -5.07
N PRO A 3 6.83 15.64 -5.14
CA PRO A 3 6.11 14.74 -4.24
C PRO A 3 6.62 13.28 -4.19
N THR A 4 7.68 12.93 -4.92
CA THR A 4 8.31 11.61 -4.94
C THR A 4 8.94 11.22 -3.60
N LEU A 5 9.58 12.17 -2.90
CA LEU A 5 10.31 11.89 -1.66
C LEU A 5 9.38 11.33 -0.57
N VAL A 6 8.12 11.79 -0.57
CA VAL A 6 7.10 11.35 0.39
C VAL A 6 6.80 9.86 0.21
N TYR A 7 6.65 9.37 -1.03
CA TYR A 7 6.39 7.96 -1.28
C TYR A 7 7.54 7.07 -0.80
N PHE A 8 8.78 7.48 -1.07
CA PHE A 8 9.96 6.76 -0.61
C PHE A 8 10.09 6.80 0.92
N LEU A 9 9.81 7.94 1.56
CA LEU A 9 9.81 8.05 3.02
C LEU A 9 8.77 7.12 3.66
N PHE A 10 7.53 7.13 3.18
CA PHE A 10 6.49 6.21 3.68
C PHE A 10 6.86 4.75 3.45
N GLY A 11 7.34 4.40 2.25
CA GLY A 11 7.82 3.06 1.93
C GLY A 11 8.96 2.63 2.86
N PHE A 12 9.91 3.52 3.15
CA PHE A 12 11.04 3.23 4.02
C PHE A 12 10.63 3.05 5.48
N VAL A 13 9.71 3.88 5.99
CA VAL A 13 9.17 3.73 7.35
C VAL A 13 8.46 2.39 7.51
N LEU A 14 7.63 2.00 6.53
CA LEU A 14 6.95 0.71 6.55
C LEU A 14 7.94 -0.46 6.43
N LEU A 15 8.97 -0.32 5.59
CA LEU A 15 10.03 -1.31 5.45
C LEU A 15 10.78 -1.51 6.77
N VAL A 16 11.13 -0.43 7.48
CA VAL A 16 11.79 -0.49 8.79
C VAL A 16 10.91 -1.20 9.81
N GLY A 17 9.61 -0.91 9.84
CA GLY A 17 8.65 -1.64 10.69
C GLY A 17 8.65 -3.13 10.40
N LEU A 18 8.60 -3.47 9.12
CA LEU A 18 8.58 -4.84 8.63
C LEU A 18 9.87 -5.61 8.95
N LEU A 19 11.03 -4.96 8.82
CA LEU A 19 12.33 -5.51 9.23
C LEU A 19 12.41 -5.78 10.74
N ARG A 20 11.65 -5.01 11.53
CA ARG A 20 11.50 -5.21 12.98
C ARG A 20 10.47 -6.30 13.34
N GLY A 21 9.90 -6.98 12.34
CA GLY A 21 8.87 -8.01 12.52
C GLY A 21 7.53 -7.45 13.00
N LYS A 22 7.29 -6.14 12.81
CA LYS A 22 6.06 -5.48 13.24
C LYS A 22 5.37 -4.83 12.04
N SER A 23 4.10 -5.12 11.86
CA SER A 23 3.27 -4.41 10.90
C SER A 23 2.87 -3.06 11.49
N TYR A 24 3.43 -1.96 10.98
CA TYR A 24 2.97 -0.62 11.39
C TYR A 24 1.54 -0.34 10.96
N LEU A 25 1.08 -0.99 9.88
CA LEU A 25 -0.31 -0.97 9.47
C LEU A 25 -1.24 -1.66 10.49
N GLU A 26 -0.81 -2.77 11.07
CA GLU A 26 -1.54 -3.45 12.17
C GLU A 26 -1.68 -2.51 13.37
N SER A 27 -0.61 -1.78 13.71
CA SER A 27 -0.66 -0.83 14.83
C SER A 27 -1.61 0.34 14.60
N LEU A 28 -1.88 0.72 13.34
CA LEU A 28 -2.74 1.84 12.98
C LEU A 28 -4.20 1.42 12.71
N MET A 29 -4.39 0.28 12.06
CA MET A 29 -5.69 -0.19 11.55
C MET A 29 -6.17 -1.49 12.20
N GLY A 30 -5.37 -2.14 13.05
CA GLY A 30 -5.73 -3.39 13.72
C GLY A 30 -6.95 -3.28 14.64
N THR A 31 -7.26 -2.07 15.13
CA THR A 31 -8.49 -1.80 15.90
C THR A 31 -9.73 -1.69 14.99
N MET A 32 -9.56 -1.40 13.70
CA MET A 32 -10.66 -1.23 12.75
C MET A 32 -10.99 -2.50 11.97
N LEU A 33 -10.01 -3.39 11.77
CA LEU A 33 -10.16 -4.62 10.99
C LEU A 33 -9.58 -5.80 11.79
N PRO A 34 -10.42 -6.72 12.32
CA PRO A 34 -9.94 -7.94 12.95
C PRO A 34 -9.32 -8.86 11.90
N MET A 35 -8.01 -9.04 11.99
CA MET A 35 -7.25 -9.81 11.01
C MET A 35 -6.02 -10.44 11.68
N GLU A 36 -5.68 -11.64 11.22
CA GLU A 36 -4.51 -12.36 11.69
C GLU A 36 -3.20 -11.60 11.45
N ARG A 37 -2.24 -11.79 12.35
CA ARG A 37 -0.93 -11.15 12.28
C ARG A 37 -0.15 -11.50 11.01
N GLU A 38 -0.34 -12.71 10.47
CA GLU A 38 0.23 -13.10 9.18
C GLU A 38 -0.32 -12.26 8.02
N GLY A 39 -1.65 -12.03 8.00
CA GLY A 39 -2.31 -11.18 7.01
C GLY A 39 -1.75 -9.75 7.02
N TRP A 40 -1.55 -9.19 8.22
CA TRP A 40 -0.94 -7.87 8.41
C TRP A 40 0.49 -7.77 7.87
N MET A 41 1.30 -8.82 8.05
CA MET A 41 2.67 -8.86 7.52
C MET A 41 2.68 -8.92 5.99
N ILE A 42 1.76 -9.69 5.39
CA ILE A 42 1.62 -9.78 3.93
C ILE A 42 1.17 -8.44 3.35
N ILE A 43 0.15 -7.80 3.94
CA ILE A 43 -0.36 -6.50 3.50
C ILE A 43 0.73 -5.43 3.65
N SER A 44 1.44 -5.40 4.78
CA SER A 44 2.55 -4.46 4.98
C SER A 44 3.66 -4.64 3.95
N ARG A 45 4.02 -5.88 3.58
CA ARG A 45 4.98 -6.16 2.50
C ARG A 45 4.49 -5.61 1.16
N ARG A 46 3.23 -5.89 0.81
CA ARG A 46 2.63 -5.43 -0.46
C ARG A 46 2.55 -3.91 -0.53
N ILE A 47 2.12 -3.25 0.56
CA ILE A 47 2.04 -1.79 0.66
C ILE A 47 3.44 -1.17 0.54
N THR A 48 4.43 -1.73 1.24
CA THR A 48 5.81 -1.26 1.14
C THR A 48 6.28 -1.30 -0.31
N GLY A 49 6.12 -2.44 -0.99
CA GLY A 49 6.46 -2.58 -2.42
C GLY A 49 5.69 -1.61 -3.32
N PHE A 50 4.40 -1.39 -3.05
CA PHE A 50 3.57 -0.44 -3.79
C PHE A 50 4.06 1.00 -3.66
N PHE A 51 4.45 1.45 -2.45
CA PHE A 51 5.02 2.78 -2.25
C PHE A 51 6.36 2.97 -2.97
N PHE A 52 7.24 1.96 -2.95
CA PHE A 52 8.49 2.01 -3.73
C PHE A 52 8.22 2.04 -5.23
N PHE A 53 7.27 1.24 -5.72
CA PHE A 53 6.86 1.23 -7.11
C PHE A 53 6.29 2.59 -7.53
N LEU A 54 5.40 3.19 -6.73
CA LEU A 54 4.87 4.53 -6.98
C LEU A 54 5.97 5.60 -6.97
N GLY A 55 6.91 5.51 -6.03
CA GLY A 55 8.06 6.41 -5.97
C GLY A 55 8.92 6.33 -7.25
N LEU A 56 9.31 5.13 -7.67
CA LEU A 56 10.10 4.91 -8.89
C LEU A 56 9.34 5.32 -10.14
N LEU A 57 8.06 4.93 -10.24
CA LEU A 57 7.26 5.22 -11.41
C LEU A 57 6.96 6.73 -11.51
N ASN A 58 6.70 7.40 -10.39
CA ASN A 58 6.61 8.86 -10.37
C ASN A 58 7.94 9.51 -10.75
N GLU A 59 9.08 9.01 -10.23
CA GLU A 59 10.43 9.47 -10.58
C GLU A 59 10.69 9.40 -12.09
N PHE A 60 10.32 8.27 -12.68
CA PHE A 60 10.45 8.02 -14.12
C PHE A 60 9.53 8.92 -14.95
N VAL A 61 8.27 9.07 -14.54
CA VAL A 61 7.28 9.89 -15.27
C VAL A 61 7.71 11.35 -15.29
N TRP A 62 8.09 11.94 -14.14
CA TRP A 62 8.44 13.36 -14.12
C TRP A 62 9.74 13.67 -14.86
N ARG A 63 10.66 12.69 -14.95
CA ARG A 63 11.97 12.89 -15.57
C ARG A 63 11.96 12.66 -17.07
N THR A 64 11.05 11.82 -17.57
CA THR A 64 11.01 11.41 -18.98
C THR A 64 9.87 12.08 -19.76
N PHE A 65 8.76 12.45 -19.11
CA PHE A 65 7.56 12.96 -19.79
C PHE A 65 7.27 14.43 -19.49
N SER A 66 6.42 15.03 -20.34
CA SER A 66 5.95 16.42 -20.21
C SER A 66 4.97 16.61 -19.05
N THR A 67 4.76 17.86 -18.65
CA THR A 67 3.83 18.23 -17.56
C THR A 67 2.40 17.73 -17.81
N GLU A 68 1.95 17.69 -19.06
CA GLU A 68 0.62 17.19 -19.42
C GLU A 68 0.47 15.70 -19.09
N VAL A 69 1.43 14.88 -19.51
CA VAL A 69 1.45 13.45 -19.19
C VAL A 69 1.57 13.24 -17.68
N TRP A 70 2.33 14.08 -16.98
CA TRP A 70 2.41 14.01 -15.51
C TRP A 70 1.06 14.30 -14.83
N VAL A 71 0.29 15.28 -15.31
CA VAL A 71 -1.07 15.56 -14.81
C VAL A 71 -1.99 14.36 -15.06
N TYR A 72 -2.00 13.82 -16.28
CA TYR A 72 -2.80 12.62 -16.60
C TYR A 72 -2.40 11.41 -15.76
N PHE A 73 -1.10 11.21 -15.55
CA PHE A 73 -0.60 10.13 -14.71
C PHE A 73 -1.07 10.30 -13.25
N LYS A 74 -1.03 11.53 -12.72
CA LYS A 74 -1.50 11.79 -11.36
C LYS A 74 -3.00 11.59 -11.21
N THR A 75 -3.79 11.97 -12.21
CA THR A 75 -5.27 11.86 -12.17
C THR A 75 -5.75 10.43 -12.43
N PHE A 76 -5.22 9.79 -13.47
CA PHE A 76 -5.70 8.48 -13.93
C PHE A 76 -4.75 7.36 -13.55
N GLY A 77 -3.43 7.54 -13.73
CA GLY A 77 -2.43 6.52 -13.42
C GLY A 77 -2.41 6.12 -11.94
N LEU A 78 -2.39 7.09 -11.02
CA LEU A 78 -2.48 6.82 -9.58
C LEU A 78 -3.81 6.17 -9.19
N SER A 79 -4.92 6.62 -9.78
CA SER A 79 -6.25 6.05 -9.52
C SER A 79 -6.32 4.59 -9.94
N ILE A 80 -5.86 4.26 -11.15
CA ILE A 80 -5.78 2.87 -11.65
C ILE A 80 -4.86 2.04 -10.75
N ALA A 81 -3.69 2.57 -10.38
CA ALA A 81 -2.77 1.88 -9.48
C ALA A 81 -3.42 1.57 -8.12
N LEU A 82 -4.17 2.51 -7.55
CA LEU A 82 -4.94 2.32 -6.32
C LEU A 82 -6.02 1.24 -6.48
N PHE A 83 -6.78 1.25 -7.57
CA PHE A 83 -7.79 0.23 -7.83
C PHE A 83 -7.18 -1.18 -7.92
N VAL A 84 -6.09 -1.33 -8.67
CA VAL A 84 -5.37 -2.60 -8.79
C VAL A 84 -4.81 -3.03 -7.42
N PHE A 85 -4.26 -2.07 -6.66
CA PHE A 85 -3.74 -2.33 -5.33
C PHE A 85 -4.83 -2.82 -4.37
N LEU A 86 -5.97 -2.14 -4.32
CA LEU A 86 -7.12 -2.53 -3.51
C LEU A 86 -7.66 -3.91 -3.92
N ALA A 87 -7.83 -4.15 -5.23
CA ALA A 87 -8.21 -5.46 -5.76
C ALA A 87 -7.26 -6.58 -5.30
N SER A 88 -5.95 -6.31 -5.29
CA SER A 88 -4.94 -7.24 -4.77
C SER A 88 -5.06 -7.49 -3.27
N GLN A 89 -5.50 -6.49 -2.49
CA GLN A 89 -5.68 -6.65 -1.04
C GLN A 89 -6.91 -7.47 -0.68
N PHE A 90 -7.98 -7.43 -1.49
CA PHE A 90 -9.21 -8.19 -1.21
C PHE A 90 -8.96 -9.68 -0.98
N SER A 91 -8.06 -10.29 -1.77
CA SER A 91 -7.71 -11.71 -1.59
C SER A 91 -6.99 -12.01 -0.27
N VAL A 92 -6.27 -11.04 0.31
CA VAL A 92 -5.61 -11.22 1.61
C VAL A 92 -6.59 -10.97 2.74
N LEU A 93 -7.41 -9.92 2.62
CA LEU A 93 -8.49 -9.62 3.55
C LEU A 93 -9.50 -10.76 3.65
N SER A 94 -9.90 -11.40 2.54
CA SER A 94 -10.83 -12.52 2.58
C SER A 94 -10.23 -13.79 3.18
N LYS A 95 -8.90 -13.96 3.10
CA LYS A 95 -8.20 -15.15 3.56
C LYS A 95 -7.80 -15.08 5.04
N TYR A 96 -7.44 -13.90 5.52
CA TYR A 96 -6.91 -13.68 6.88
C TYR A 96 -7.79 -12.78 7.75
N GLY A 97 -8.80 -12.15 7.16
CA GLY A 97 -9.77 -11.33 7.89
C GLY A 97 -10.79 -12.21 8.58
N ASP A 98 -10.99 -11.96 9.88
CA ASP A 98 -11.98 -12.66 10.70
C ASP A 98 -13.34 -11.96 10.58
N PHE A 99 -13.83 -11.85 9.34
CA PHE A 99 -15.11 -11.21 9.03
C PHE A 99 -16.29 -12.18 9.03
N GLY A 100 -16.10 -13.42 9.50
CA GLY A 100 -17.04 -14.53 9.28
C GLY A 100 -17.27 -15.46 10.47
N ASN A 101 -16.88 -15.10 11.69
CA ASN A 101 -17.11 -15.93 12.88
C ASN A 101 -18.29 -15.48 13.76
N ASP A 102 -19.20 -14.64 13.24
CA ASP A 102 -20.44 -14.26 13.93
C ASP A 102 -21.63 -15.20 13.64
N ASP A 103 -21.51 -16.15 12.70
CA ASP A 103 -22.60 -17.08 12.34
C ASP A 103 -22.67 -18.37 13.19
N LYS A 104 -21.91 -18.45 14.30
CA LYS A 104 -21.98 -19.58 15.24
C LYS A 104 -22.03 -19.12 16.69
N LYS A 105 -23.17 -18.59 17.12
CA LYS A 105 -23.53 -18.56 18.54
C LYS A 105 -24.99 -18.94 18.75
#